data_AF-A0A2V9M4M5-F1
#
_entry.id   AF-A0A2V9M4M5-F1
#
_cell.length_a   1.000
_cell.length_b   1.000
_cell.length_c   1.000
_cell.angle_alpha   90.00
_cell.angle_beta   90.00
_cell.angle_gamma   90.00
#
_symmetry.space_group_name_H-M   'P 1'
#
loop_
_entity.id
_entity.type
_entity.pdbx_description
1 polymer ?
#
loop_
_entity_poly.entity_id
_entity_poly.type
_entity_poly.pdbx_seq_one_letter_code
_entity_poly.pdbx_strand_id
1 'polypeptide(L)'
;VFTEAGAMTVAPYRVVKPDHWIFEETGLREGATFGHKTQHERYGDGASGHETDKISPASPAGTILLAKGLNPGNGGAEMTYYELPGGGAVFAAGSITFPTALFLDEPCSRITRNVLERFLK
;
A
#
# COMPACT_ATOMS: atom_id res chain seq x y z
N VAL A 1 5.18 -8.69 7.38
CA VAL A 1 5.98 -8.89 8.61
C VAL A 1 6.20 -7.56 9.27
N PHE A 2 5.88 -7.50 10.56
CA PHE A 2 6.08 -6.34 11.40
C PHE A 2 7.57 -6.07 11.66
N THR A 3 7.92 -4.78 11.80
CA THR A 3 9.23 -4.34 12.30
C THR A 3 9.06 -3.08 13.15
N GLU A 4 9.84 -2.95 14.23
CA GLU A 4 9.80 -1.77 15.11
C GLU A 4 10.07 -0.44 14.37
N ALA A 5 10.91 -0.45 13.34
CA ALA A 5 11.27 0.74 12.56
C ALA A 5 10.06 1.49 11.96
N GLY A 6 8.96 0.77 11.70
CA GLY A 6 7.73 1.33 11.15
C GLY A 6 6.64 1.61 12.20
N ALA A 7 6.82 1.15 13.43
CA ALA A 7 5.83 1.30 14.48
C ALA A 7 5.69 2.77 14.88
N MET A 8 4.45 3.25 15.04
CA MET A 8 4.15 4.61 15.49
C MET A 8 4.73 5.72 14.59
N THR A 9 4.96 5.41 13.31
CA THR A 9 5.34 6.37 12.27
C THR A 9 4.22 6.52 11.25
N VAL A 10 4.23 7.60 10.47
CA VAL A 10 3.32 7.82 9.33
C VAL A 10 4.10 8.42 8.16
N ALA A 11 3.74 8.04 6.93
CA ALA A 11 4.27 8.60 5.69
C ALA A 11 3.35 8.29 4.51
N PRO A 12 3.47 9.02 3.38
CA PRO A 12 2.87 8.59 2.11
C PRO A 12 3.60 7.36 1.54
N TYR A 13 2.93 6.67 0.61
CA TYR A 13 3.54 5.64 -0.22
C TYR A 13 4.30 6.27 -1.39
N ARG A 14 5.31 5.56 -1.88
CA ARG A 14 6.00 5.80 -3.15
C ARG A 14 5.77 4.62 -4.09
N VAL A 15 5.36 4.88 -5.33
CA VAL A 15 5.09 3.86 -6.34
C VAL A 15 6.38 3.19 -6.83
N VAL A 16 6.34 1.86 -6.95
CA VAL A 16 7.43 1.01 -7.45
C VAL A 16 7.09 0.35 -8.79
N LYS A 17 5.85 -0.11 -8.98
CA LYS A 17 5.41 -0.78 -10.23
C LYS A 17 4.17 -0.11 -10.82
N PRO A 18 4.30 1.07 -11.47
CA PRO A 18 3.15 1.83 -11.96
C PRO A 18 2.37 1.10 -13.07
N ASP A 19 3.02 0.23 -13.84
CA ASP A 19 2.38 -0.48 -14.96
C ASP A 19 1.47 -1.64 -14.51
N HIS A 20 1.38 -1.92 -13.20
CA HIS A 20 0.47 -2.92 -12.68
C HIS A 20 -0.98 -2.41 -12.71
N TRP A 21 -1.93 -3.25 -13.11
CA TRP A 21 -3.36 -2.90 -13.28
C TRP A 21 -3.99 -2.21 -12.05
N ILE A 22 -3.45 -2.47 -10.86
CA ILE A 22 -3.89 -1.82 -9.61
C ILE A 22 -3.79 -0.29 -9.69
N PHE A 23 -2.85 0.26 -10.47
CA PHE A 23 -2.65 1.70 -10.64
C PHE A 23 -3.36 2.29 -11.86
N GLU A 24 -4.18 1.52 -12.58
CA GLU A 24 -4.97 2.04 -13.71
C GLU A 24 -5.81 3.24 -13.29
N GLU A 25 -5.85 4.26 -14.16
CA GLU A 25 -6.58 5.52 -13.95
C GLU A 25 -6.14 6.34 -12.71
N THR A 26 -5.03 6.00 -12.06
CA THR A 26 -4.48 6.83 -10.97
C THR A 26 -3.63 8.00 -11.47
N GLY A 27 -3.11 7.91 -12.70
CA GLY A 27 -2.11 8.83 -13.24
C GLY A 27 -0.74 8.77 -12.54
N LEU A 28 -0.54 7.83 -11.61
CA LEU A 28 0.71 7.68 -10.88
C LEU A 28 1.78 7.05 -11.76
N ARG A 29 2.99 7.62 -11.68
CA ARG A 29 4.20 7.11 -12.32
C ARG A 29 5.17 6.55 -11.30
N GLU A 30 6.21 5.86 -11.75
CA GLU A 30 7.27 5.39 -10.87
C GLU A 30 7.84 6.54 -10.03
N GLY A 31 7.99 6.30 -8.73
CA GLY A 31 8.47 7.29 -7.78
C GLY A 31 7.45 8.36 -7.36
N ALA A 32 6.27 8.44 -7.98
CA ALA A 32 5.19 9.30 -7.51
C ALA A 32 4.73 8.88 -6.11
N THR A 33 4.23 9.83 -5.34
CA THR A 33 3.76 9.60 -3.97
C THR A 33 2.26 9.81 -3.84
N PHE A 34 1.63 9.04 -2.97
CA PHE A 34 0.19 9.08 -2.71
C PHE A 34 -0.13 8.68 -1.27
N GLY A 35 -1.37 8.88 -0.84
CA GLY A 35 -1.76 8.68 0.56
C GLY A 35 -1.26 9.80 1.45
N HIS A 36 -1.31 11.05 0.97
CA HIS A 36 -0.89 12.24 1.71
C HIS A 36 -2.02 12.82 2.58
N LYS A 37 -3.27 12.44 2.30
CA LYS A 37 -4.44 12.95 3.01
C LYS A 37 -5.13 11.82 3.74
N THR A 38 -5.32 11.98 5.04
CA THR A 38 -5.91 10.95 5.91
C THR A 38 -6.86 11.54 6.94
N GLN A 39 -7.81 10.74 7.41
CA GLN A 39 -8.73 11.14 8.50
C GLN A 39 -8.11 11.00 9.90
N HIS A 40 -6.95 10.35 10.02
CA HIS A 40 -6.23 10.26 11.30
C HIS A 40 -5.30 11.46 11.45
N GLU A 41 -5.18 11.97 12.67
CA GLU A 41 -4.29 13.09 13.01
C GLU A 41 -3.15 12.66 13.94
N ARG A 42 -3.11 11.38 14.33
CA ARG A 42 -2.11 10.86 15.27
C ARG A 42 -0.80 10.62 14.53
N TYR A 43 0.27 11.31 14.95
CA TYR A 43 1.62 11.27 14.35
C TYR A 43 1.80 12.02 13.02
N GLY A 44 0.76 12.65 12.50
CA GLY A 44 0.77 13.41 11.23
C GLY A 44 -0.08 12.75 10.15
N ASP A 45 0.03 13.24 8.92
CA ASP A 45 -0.65 12.64 7.77
C ASP A 45 0.19 11.52 7.13
N GLY A 46 -0.47 10.49 6.60
CA GLY A 46 0.19 9.45 5.82
C GLY A 46 -0.52 8.10 5.82
N ALA A 47 -0.83 7.57 4.65
CA ALA A 47 -1.51 6.29 4.50
C ALA A 47 -0.64 5.07 4.87
N SER A 48 0.67 5.23 5.05
CA SER A 48 1.58 4.20 5.54
C SER A 48 1.96 4.47 7.00
N GLY A 49 1.37 3.79 7.97
CA GLY A 49 1.66 4.10 9.36
C GLY A 49 0.89 3.36 10.44
N HIS A 50 1.14 3.80 11.68
CA HIS A 50 0.82 3.17 12.97
C HIS A 50 1.48 1.79 13.16
N GLU A 51 1.15 0.85 12.29
CA GLU A 51 1.82 -0.43 12.17
C GLU A 51 1.96 -0.71 10.68
N THR A 52 3.13 -1.22 10.28
CA THR A 52 3.44 -1.41 8.88
C THR A 52 4.07 -2.78 8.63
N ASP A 53 3.55 -3.46 7.62
CA ASP A 53 4.00 -4.79 7.20
C ASP A 53 4.95 -4.73 6.01
N LYS A 54 5.93 -5.65 5.97
CA LYS A 54 6.86 -5.86 4.84
C LYS A 54 6.85 -7.29 4.29
N ILE A 55 7.34 -7.47 3.08
CA ILE A 55 7.65 -8.78 2.50
C ILE A 55 8.73 -9.45 3.35
N SER A 56 8.63 -10.77 3.54
CA SER A 56 9.63 -11.57 4.25
C SER A 56 9.95 -12.85 3.47
N PRO A 57 10.98 -13.62 3.87
CA PRO A 57 11.24 -14.93 3.29
C PRO A 57 10.08 -15.93 3.40
N ALA A 58 9.13 -15.69 4.31
CA ALA A 58 7.92 -16.50 4.47
C ALA A 58 6.74 -16.00 3.62
N SER A 59 6.87 -14.88 2.92
CA SER A 59 5.84 -14.41 1.99
C SER A 59 5.67 -15.41 0.83
N PRO A 60 4.45 -15.59 0.30
CA PRO A 60 4.23 -16.48 -0.84
C PRO A 60 5.12 -16.15 -2.04
N ALA A 61 5.55 -17.19 -2.74
CA ALA A 61 6.34 -17.03 -3.96
C ALA A 61 5.58 -16.19 -5.00
N GLY A 62 6.29 -15.30 -5.69
CA GLY A 62 5.69 -14.38 -6.65
C GLY A 62 5.09 -13.11 -6.04
N THR A 63 5.19 -12.90 -4.72
CA THR A 63 4.81 -11.62 -4.11
C THR A 63 5.59 -10.47 -4.72
N ILE A 64 4.88 -9.51 -5.30
CA ILE A 64 5.45 -8.30 -5.88
C ILE A 64 5.23 -7.09 -4.97
N LEU A 65 6.22 -6.20 -4.95
CA LEU A 65 6.14 -4.89 -4.31
C LEU A 65 5.58 -3.87 -5.30
N LEU A 66 4.42 -3.29 -4.98
CA LEU A 66 3.73 -2.31 -5.80
C LEU A 66 4.07 -0.87 -5.41
N ALA A 67 4.09 -0.60 -4.11
CA ALA A 67 4.45 0.68 -3.53
C ALA A 67 5.05 0.49 -2.13
N LYS A 68 5.84 1.46 -1.67
CA LYS A 68 6.46 1.42 -0.33
C LYS A 68 6.31 2.74 0.40
N GLY A 69 5.91 2.69 1.67
CA GLY A 69 5.86 3.84 2.57
C GLY A 69 7.23 4.50 2.74
N LEU A 70 7.26 5.82 2.83
CA LEU A 70 8.48 6.61 3.03
C LEU A 70 8.84 6.80 4.52
N ASN A 71 8.37 5.89 5.38
CA ASN A 71 8.62 5.96 6.82
C ASN A 71 10.13 5.87 7.13
N PRO A 72 10.59 6.48 8.23
CA PRO A 72 11.99 6.44 8.66
C PRO A 72 12.55 5.02 8.80
N GLY A 73 13.87 4.89 8.73
CA GLY A 73 14.55 3.61 8.97
C GLY A 73 14.18 2.49 7.99
N ASN A 74 13.69 2.84 6.79
CA ASN A 74 13.13 1.88 5.82
C ASN A 74 11.92 1.09 6.38
N GLY A 75 11.26 1.65 7.41
CA GLY A 75 10.16 1.02 8.14
C GLY A 75 8.80 1.13 7.45
N GLY A 76 8.72 1.61 6.21
CA GLY A 76 7.43 1.83 5.55
C GLY A 76 6.65 0.56 5.23
N ALA A 77 5.33 0.70 5.12
CA ALA A 77 4.47 -0.38 4.65
C ALA A 77 4.82 -0.76 3.22
N GLU A 78 4.83 -2.05 2.93
CA GLU A 78 4.97 -2.56 1.58
C GLU A 78 3.58 -2.96 1.08
N MET A 79 3.11 -2.24 0.06
CA MET A 79 1.88 -2.58 -0.65
C MET A 79 2.21 -3.71 -1.63
N THR A 80 1.56 -4.85 -1.48
CA THR A 80 1.94 -6.08 -2.18
C THR A 80 0.77 -6.74 -2.88
N TYR A 81 1.11 -7.57 -3.85
CA TYR A 81 0.17 -8.42 -4.55
C TYR A 81 0.81 -9.77 -4.88
N TYR A 82 0.02 -10.84 -4.84
CA TYR A 82 0.38 -12.14 -5.39
C TYR A 82 -0.85 -12.92 -5.84
N GLU A 83 -0.65 -13.86 -6.75
CA GLU A 83 -1.66 -14.79 -7.23
C GLU A 83 -1.43 -16.19 -6.62
N LEU A 84 -2.50 -16.96 -6.49
CA LEU A 84 -2.48 -18.34 -6.04
C LEU A 84 -2.74 -19.30 -7.20
N PRO A 85 -2.19 -20.53 -7.14
CA PRO A 85 -2.65 -21.61 -7.99
C PRO A 85 -4.17 -21.79 -7.84
N GLY A 86 -4.90 -21.75 -8.95
CA GLY A 86 -6.38 -21.82 -8.94
C GLY A 86 -7.11 -20.49 -9.15
N GLY A 87 -6.38 -19.40 -9.42
CA GLY A 87 -6.96 -18.13 -9.85
C GLY A 87 -7.35 -17.17 -8.73
N GLY A 88 -7.08 -17.53 -7.47
CA GLY A 88 -7.18 -16.60 -6.34
C GLY A 88 -6.05 -15.58 -6.36
N ALA A 89 -6.24 -14.44 -5.69
CA ALA A 89 -5.21 -13.43 -5.53
C ALA A 89 -5.36 -12.69 -4.20
N VAL A 90 -4.27 -12.10 -3.73
CA VAL A 90 -4.24 -11.30 -2.50
C VAL A 90 -3.58 -9.96 -2.78
N PHE A 91 -4.26 -8.90 -2.37
CA PHE A 91 -3.73 -7.54 -2.29
C PHE A 91 -3.59 -7.16 -0.81
N ALA A 92 -2.46 -6.56 -0.43
CA ALA A 92 -2.26 -6.03 0.92
C ALA A 92 -1.69 -4.61 0.86
N ALA A 93 -2.32 -3.67 1.56
CA ALA A 93 -1.78 -2.32 1.71
C ALA A 93 -0.64 -2.25 2.75
N GLY A 94 -0.61 -3.19 3.70
CA GLY A 94 0.44 -3.33 4.71
C GLY A 94 0.46 -2.20 5.75
N SER A 95 -0.64 -1.48 5.98
CA SER A 95 -0.70 -0.31 6.87
C SER A 95 -2.05 -0.20 7.57
N ILE A 96 -2.03 0.12 8.87
CA ILE A 96 -3.24 0.46 9.64
C ILE A 96 -3.87 1.77 9.15
N THR A 97 -3.07 2.76 8.73
CA THR A 97 -3.60 4.08 8.36
C THR A 97 -4.15 4.14 6.94
N PHE A 98 -3.92 3.12 6.09
CA PHE A 98 -4.39 3.13 4.69
C PHE A 98 -5.91 3.33 4.53
N PRO A 99 -6.79 2.65 5.29
CA PRO A 99 -8.24 2.89 5.19
C PRO A 99 -8.66 4.33 5.48
N THR A 100 -7.89 5.06 6.31
CA THR A 100 -8.20 6.45 6.65
C THR A 100 -7.93 7.43 5.49
N ALA A 101 -7.25 6.98 4.43
CA ALA A 101 -6.99 7.75 3.22
C ALA A 101 -8.10 7.60 2.17
N LEU A 102 -8.95 6.57 2.25
CA LEU A 102 -9.86 6.17 1.15
C LEU A 102 -10.85 7.25 0.72
N PHE A 103 -11.25 8.14 1.64
CA PHE A 103 -12.19 9.22 1.36
C PHE A 103 -11.52 10.55 0.97
N LEU A 104 -10.23 10.72 1.26
CA LEU A 104 -9.54 12.02 1.13
C LEU A 104 -8.41 12.01 0.10
N ASP A 105 -7.86 10.84 -0.22
CA ASP A 105 -6.79 10.64 -1.18
C ASP A 105 -7.31 9.83 -2.37
N GLU A 106 -7.48 10.53 -3.51
CA GLU A 106 -8.07 9.95 -4.72
C GLU A 106 -7.30 8.73 -5.25
N PRO A 107 -5.95 8.71 -5.30
CA PRO A 107 -5.21 7.51 -5.67
C PRO A 107 -5.47 6.32 -4.74
N CYS A 108 -5.50 6.51 -3.41
CA CYS A 108 -5.86 5.43 -2.48
C CYS A 108 -7.26 4.85 -2.78
N SER A 109 -8.23 5.73 -3.00
CA SER A 109 -9.61 5.34 -3.37
C SER A 109 -9.64 4.54 -4.68
N ARG A 110 -8.95 5.05 -5.72
CA ARG A 110 -8.87 4.42 -7.04
C ARG A 110 -8.22 3.05 -7.00
N ILE A 111 -7.09 2.91 -6.30
CA ILE A 111 -6.40 1.63 -6.08
C ILE A 111 -7.35 0.60 -5.46
N THR A 112 -8.07 0.98 -4.40
CA THR A 112 -9.05 0.08 -3.76
C THR A 112 -10.19 -0.29 -4.69
N ARG A 113 -10.72 0.66 -5.47
CA ARG A 113 -11.75 0.37 -6.48
C ARG A 113 -11.26 -0.64 -7.52
N ASN A 114 -10.07 -0.43 -8.08
CA ASN A 114 -9.50 -1.32 -9.09
C ASN A 114 -9.38 -2.76 -8.57
N VAL A 115 -8.90 -2.92 -7.33
CA VAL A 115 -8.77 -4.24 -6.67
C VAL A 115 -10.13 -4.91 -6.51
N LEU A 116 -11.13 -4.20 -5.97
CA LEU A 116 -12.47 -4.74 -5.76
C LEU A 116 -13.14 -5.12 -7.08
N GLU A 117 -13.05 -4.27 -8.10
CA GLU A 117 -13.65 -4.54 -9.42
C GLU A 117 -13.01 -5.72 -10.13
N ARG A 118 -11.73 -6.00 -9.88
CA ARG A 118 -11.07 -7.19 -10.45
C ARG A 118 -11.37 -8.46 -9.65
N PHE A 119 -11.49 -8.36 -8.32
CA PHE A 119 -11.75 -9.52 -7.46
C PHE A 119 -13.21 -9.97 -7.43
N LEU A 120 -14.15 -9.09 -7.83
CA LEU A 120 -15.59 -9.39 -7.88
C LEU A 120 -16.07 -9.91 -9.25
N LYS A 121 -15.16 -10.18 -10.18
CA LYS A 121 -15.45 -10.81 -11.48
C LYS A 121 -15.21 -12.30 -11.40
#